data_AF-Q9XCN7-F1
#
_entry.id   AF-Q9XCN7-F1
#
_cell.length_a   1.000
_cell.length_b   1.000
_cell.length_c   1.000
_cell.angle_alpha   90.00
_cell.angle_beta   90.00
_cell.angle_gamma   90.00
#
_symmetry.space_group_name_H-M   'P 1'
#
loop_
_entity.id
_entity.type
_entity.pdbx_description
1 polymer ?
#
loop_
_entity_poly.entity_id
_entity_poly.type
_entity_poly.pdbx_seq_one_letter_code
_entity_poly.pdbx_strand_id
1 'polypeptide(L)'
;GGQRFGEMEVWALEAYGAAHTLKEMLTLKSDDIIGRENAYRSITKGEPVGESEIPETFYVLTKELQSLALDVNVFDGSLDEDGNPKPLEIKEDNRPKDFNSFQLVLASPERIRSWSRGEIKKPETINYRTLKPERDGLFCTKIFGPVRDYECACGKYKKPRYKGMVCEKCGVAITHSK
;
A
#
# COMPACT_ATOMS: atom_id res chain seq x y z
N GLY A 1 23.49 -2.89 -1.26
CA GLY A 1 23.52 -1.48 -1.71
C GLY A 1 22.22 -1.20 -2.41
N GLY A 2 21.49 -0.17 -2.00
CA GLY A 2 20.21 0.22 -2.59
C GLY A 2 20.41 0.86 -3.96
N GLN A 3 20.71 0.04 -4.96
CA GLN A 3 20.78 0.50 -6.34
C GLN A 3 19.35 0.75 -6.81
N ARG A 4 19.05 2.01 -7.14
CA ARG A 4 17.73 2.41 -7.66
C ARG A 4 17.70 2.07 -9.13
N PHE A 5 16.72 1.26 -9.52
CA PHE A 5 16.51 0.92 -10.92
C PHE A 5 15.86 2.11 -11.64
N GLY A 6 16.56 2.69 -12.61
CA GLY A 6 16.10 3.85 -13.36
C GLY A 6 15.26 3.46 -14.58
N GLU A 7 14.47 4.41 -15.09
CA GLU A 7 13.65 4.22 -16.30
C GLU A 7 14.46 3.65 -17.48
N MET A 8 15.66 4.18 -17.73
CA MET A 8 16.52 3.72 -18.82
C MET A 8 16.96 2.24 -18.67
N GLU A 9 17.13 1.77 -17.44
CA GLU A 9 17.51 0.38 -17.16
C GLU A 9 16.32 -0.56 -17.37
N VAL A 10 15.11 -0.10 -17.04
CA VAL A 10 13.84 -0.80 -17.35
C VAL A 10 13.70 -0.99 -18.84
N TRP A 11 13.82 0.10 -19.62
CA TRP A 11 13.73 0.05 -21.08
C TRP A 11 14.77 -0.87 -21.70
N ALA A 12 16.01 -0.84 -21.20
CA ALA A 12 17.06 -1.71 -21.69
C ALA A 12 16.69 -3.19 -21.47
N LEU A 13 16.31 -3.59 -20.25
CA LEU A 13 15.95 -4.98 -19.96
C LEU A 13 14.73 -5.46 -20.76
N GLU A 14 13.73 -4.60 -20.92
CA GLU A 14 12.55 -4.92 -21.71
C GLU A 14 12.89 -5.08 -23.19
N ALA A 15 13.72 -4.20 -23.76
CA ALA A 15 14.21 -4.31 -25.13
C ALA A 15 15.05 -5.57 -25.37
N TYR A 16 15.78 -6.03 -24.36
CA TYR A 16 16.51 -7.31 -24.38
C TYR A 16 15.59 -8.54 -24.20
N GLY A 17 14.29 -8.37 -23.98
CA GLY A 17 13.34 -9.46 -23.75
C GLY A 17 13.46 -10.10 -22.36
N ALA A 18 14.15 -9.44 -21.41
CA ALA A 18 14.37 -9.94 -20.06
C ALA A 18 13.23 -9.57 -19.09
N ALA A 19 11.98 -9.61 -19.57
CA ALA A 19 10.81 -9.17 -18.81
C ALA A 19 10.61 -9.95 -17.50
N HIS A 20 10.86 -11.27 -17.50
CA HIS A 20 10.77 -12.09 -16.28
C HIS A 20 11.82 -11.70 -15.24
N THR A 21 13.06 -11.44 -15.68
CA THR A 21 14.13 -10.98 -14.79
C THR A 21 13.84 -9.60 -14.22
N LEU A 22 13.31 -8.70 -15.04
CA LEU A 22 12.85 -7.39 -14.59
C LEU A 22 11.72 -7.52 -13.56
N LYS A 23 10.71 -8.37 -13.81
CA LYS A 23 9.63 -8.64 -12.86
C LYS A 23 10.18 -9.16 -11.52
N GLU A 24 11.12 -10.11 -11.53
CA GLU A 24 11.77 -10.60 -10.31
C GLU A 24 12.57 -9.52 -9.57
N MET A 25 13.25 -8.64 -10.31
CA MET A 25 13.99 -7.51 -9.72
C MET A 25 13.05 -6.54 -9.01
N LEU A 26 11.90 -6.22 -9.62
CA LEU A 26 10.92 -5.28 -9.08
C LEU A 26 10.05 -5.88 -7.95
N THR A 27 9.94 -7.20 -7.86
CA THR A 27 9.08 -7.89 -6.88
C THR A 27 9.89 -8.52 -5.76
N LEU A 28 10.30 -9.78 -5.95
CA LEU A 28 11.01 -10.65 -5.01
C LEU A 28 12.32 -10.06 -4.46
N LYS A 29 13.05 -9.30 -5.28
CA LYS A 29 14.35 -8.75 -4.85
C LYS A 29 14.23 -7.42 -4.11
N SER A 30 13.20 -6.63 -4.41
CA SER A 30 13.08 -5.26 -3.91
C SER A 30 12.08 -5.15 -2.77
N ASP A 31 10.84 -5.57 -3.01
CA ASP A 31 9.69 -5.14 -2.21
C ASP A 31 9.11 -6.26 -1.32
N ASP A 32 9.16 -7.52 -1.78
CA ASP A 32 8.52 -8.63 -1.08
C ASP A 32 9.48 -9.43 -0.18
N ILE A 33 9.44 -9.12 1.13
CA ILE A 33 10.24 -9.83 2.14
C ILE A 33 9.84 -11.30 2.24
N ILE A 34 8.54 -11.61 2.14
CA ILE A 34 7.99 -12.96 2.32
C ILE A 34 8.30 -13.80 1.08
N GLY A 35 8.05 -13.27 -0.11
CA GLY A 35 8.43 -13.90 -1.37
C GLY A 35 9.91 -14.18 -1.43
N ARG A 36 10.77 -13.24 -0.98
CA ARG A 36 12.21 -13.45 -0.92
C ARG A 36 12.60 -14.62 -0.02
N GLU A 37 12.02 -14.73 1.17
CA GLU A 37 12.26 -15.87 2.06
C GLU A 37 11.82 -17.19 1.41
N ASN A 38 10.64 -17.18 0.78
CA ASN A 38 10.09 -18.36 0.10
C ASN A 38 10.99 -18.78 -1.07
N ALA A 39 11.48 -17.85 -1.88
CA ALA A 39 12.40 -18.14 -2.97
C ALA A 39 13.72 -18.73 -2.46
N TYR A 40 14.31 -18.17 -1.40
CA TYR A 40 15.50 -18.77 -0.77
C TYR A 40 15.23 -20.19 -0.27
N ARG A 41 14.05 -20.44 0.30
CA ARG A 41 13.63 -21.77 0.75
C ARG A 41 13.47 -22.73 -0.42
N SER A 42 12.88 -22.31 -1.54
CA SER A 42 12.76 -23.12 -2.76
C SER A 42 14.13 -23.45 -3.34
N ILE A 43 15.05 -22.47 -3.41
CA ILE A 43 16.42 -22.68 -3.90
C ILE A 43 17.17 -23.70 -3.05
N THR A 44 17.07 -23.63 -1.72
CA THR A 44 17.75 -24.60 -0.83
C THR A 44 17.17 -26.01 -0.93
N LYS A 45 15.88 -26.13 -1.27
CA LYS A 45 15.21 -27.42 -1.50
C LYS A 45 15.33 -27.97 -2.92
N GLY A 46 15.82 -27.16 -3.88
CA GLY A 46 15.83 -27.52 -5.30
C GLY A 46 14.44 -27.49 -5.95
N GLU A 47 13.47 -26.80 -5.34
CA GLU A 47 12.14 -26.58 -5.90
C GLU A 47 12.15 -25.35 -6.83
N PRO A 48 11.28 -25.30 -7.86
CA PRO A 48 11.13 -24.10 -8.67
C PRO A 48 10.67 -22.92 -7.79
N VAL A 49 11.19 -21.73 -8.07
CA VAL A 49 10.75 -20.49 -7.44
C VAL A 49 9.33 -20.19 -7.93
N GLY A 50 8.42 -19.87 -7.01
CA GLY A 50 7.03 -19.54 -7.35
C GLY A 50 6.90 -18.27 -8.19
N GLU A 51 5.71 -18.04 -8.73
CA GLU A 51 5.40 -16.83 -9.47
C GLU A 51 5.47 -15.58 -8.58
N SER A 52 5.88 -14.47 -9.17
CA SER A 52 5.98 -13.17 -8.51
C SER A 52 4.61 -12.51 -8.40
N GLU A 53 4.32 -11.95 -7.22
CA GLU A 53 3.14 -11.14 -6.95
C GLU A 53 3.24 -9.75 -7.61
N ILE A 54 2.14 -8.98 -7.59
CA ILE A 54 2.14 -7.58 -8.05
C ILE A 54 3.13 -6.75 -7.22
N PRO A 55 4.03 -5.96 -7.84
CA PRO A 55 4.97 -5.09 -7.13
C PRO A 55 4.29 -4.10 -6.18
N GLU A 56 4.94 -3.76 -5.05
CA GLU A 56 4.46 -2.70 -4.13
C GLU A 56 4.32 -1.36 -4.85
N THR A 57 5.24 -1.11 -5.79
CA THR A 57 5.26 0.07 -6.65
C THR A 57 3.95 0.29 -7.42
N PHE A 58 3.25 -0.77 -7.83
CA PHE A 58 1.94 -0.64 -8.46
C PHE A 58 0.89 -0.10 -7.47
N TYR A 59 0.89 -0.60 -6.24
CA TYR A 59 -0.02 -0.10 -5.20
C TYR A 59 0.27 1.35 -4.84
N VAL A 60 1.55 1.74 -4.76
CA VAL A 60 1.95 3.14 -4.59
C VAL A 60 1.41 4.00 -5.73
N LEU A 61 1.58 3.56 -6.99
CA LEU A 61 1.02 4.23 -8.16
C LEU A 61 -0.50 4.41 -8.07
N THR A 62 -1.25 3.39 -7.62
CA THR A 62 -2.70 3.53 -7.44
C THR A 62 -3.05 4.62 -6.42
N LYS A 63 -2.25 4.79 -5.36
CA LYS A 63 -2.45 5.84 -4.35
C LYS A 63 -2.10 7.22 -4.88
N GLU A 64 -1.06 7.33 -5.71
CA GLU A 64 -0.71 8.58 -6.39
C GLU A 64 -1.83 9.01 -7.34
N LEU A 65 -2.37 8.09 -8.14
CA LEU A 65 -3.51 8.38 -9.02
C LEU A 65 -4.75 8.78 -8.23
N GLN A 66 -5.05 8.10 -7.11
CA GLN A 66 -6.13 8.49 -6.20
C GLN A 66 -5.95 9.91 -5.64
N SER A 67 -4.71 10.32 -5.35
CA SER A 67 -4.41 11.68 -4.89
C SER A 67 -4.71 12.75 -5.95
N LEU A 68 -4.65 12.38 -7.23
CA LEU A 68 -5.03 13.21 -8.37
C LEU A 68 -6.53 13.14 -8.70
N ALA A 69 -7.34 12.55 -7.82
CA ALA A 69 -8.76 12.28 -8.05
C ALA A 69 -9.05 11.37 -9.26
N LEU A 70 -8.11 10.47 -9.58
CA LEU A 70 -8.31 9.40 -10.54
C LEU A 70 -8.61 8.10 -9.80
N ASP A 71 -9.67 7.44 -10.23
CA ASP A 71 -10.06 6.12 -9.76
C ASP A 71 -9.42 5.02 -10.62
N VAL A 72 -8.89 4.00 -9.97
CA VAL A 72 -8.23 2.85 -10.62
C VAL A 72 -9.04 1.60 -10.28
N ASN A 73 -9.68 1.02 -11.30
CA ASN A 73 -10.38 -0.25 -11.17
C ASN A 73 -9.52 -1.36 -11.77
N VAL A 74 -9.23 -2.41 -11.02
CA VAL A 74 -8.36 -3.53 -11.44
C VAL A 74 -9.22 -4.76 -11.70
N PHE A 75 -8.95 -5.48 -12.78
CA PHE A 75 -9.73 -6.64 -13.23
C PHE A 75 -8.84 -7.87 -13.46
N ASP A 76 -9.31 -9.03 -12.98
CA ASP A 76 -8.65 -10.33 -13.13
C ASP A 76 -9.28 -11.20 -14.24
N GLY A 77 -10.17 -10.61 -15.05
CA GLY A 77 -10.97 -11.34 -16.02
C GLY A 77 -12.13 -12.15 -15.43
N SER A 78 -12.38 -12.03 -14.11
CA SER A 78 -13.60 -12.53 -13.49
C SER A 78 -14.82 -11.74 -13.98
N LEU A 79 -15.82 -12.47 -14.46
CA LEU A 79 -17.09 -11.92 -14.90
C LEU A 79 -18.11 -12.09 -13.78
N ASP A 80 -18.91 -11.06 -13.53
CA ASP A 80 -20.10 -11.13 -12.69
C ASP A 80 -21.16 -12.05 -13.32
N GLU A 81 -22.21 -12.39 -12.56
CA GLU A 81 -23.34 -13.22 -13.02
C GLU A 81 -24.02 -12.63 -14.28
N ASP A 82 -23.90 -11.32 -14.49
CA ASP A 82 -24.42 -10.57 -15.64
C ASP A 82 -23.43 -10.48 -16.82
N GLY A 83 -22.25 -11.11 -16.73
CA GLY A 83 -21.22 -11.07 -17.78
C GLY A 83 -20.38 -9.78 -17.84
N ASN A 84 -20.51 -8.90 -16.84
CA ASN A 84 -19.69 -7.69 -16.74
C ASN A 84 -18.39 -7.95 -15.96
N PRO A 85 -17.27 -7.29 -16.30
CA PRO A 85 -16.02 -7.43 -15.56
C PRO A 85 -16.15 -6.81 -14.17
N LYS A 86 -15.90 -7.60 -13.13
CA LYS A 86 -15.98 -7.14 -11.73
C LYS A 86 -14.67 -6.51 -11.29
N PRO A 87 -14.67 -5.28 -10.73
CA PRO A 87 -13.47 -4.72 -10.15
C PRO A 87 -13.07 -5.49 -8.88
N LEU A 88 -11.78 -5.79 -8.75
CA LEU A 88 -11.22 -6.41 -7.55
C LEU A 88 -11.18 -5.42 -6.39
N GLU A 89 -11.64 -5.84 -5.22
CA GLU A 89 -11.43 -5.10 -3.97
C GLU A 89 -10.00 -5.33 -3.46
N ILE A 90 -9.12 -4.36 -3.68
CA ILE A 90 -7.76 -4.38 -3.12
C ILE A 90 -7.81 -3.99 -1.65
N LYS A 91 -7.68 -4.97 -0.76
CA LYS A 91 -7.49 -4.74 0.68
C LYS A 91 -5.99 -4.81 1.00
N GLU A 92 -5.53 -3.96 1.92
CA GLU A 92 -4.11 -3.93 2.31
C GLU A 92 -3.60 -5.30 2.83
N ASP A 93 -4.46 -6.04 3.56
CA ASP A 93 -4.13 -7.33 4.16
C ASP A 93 -4.26 -8.53 3.18
N ASN A 94 -4.94 -8.35 2.04
CA ASN A 94 -5.15 -9.41 1.05
C ASN A 94 -5.11 -8.82 -0.35
N ARG A 95 -3.89 -8.75 -0.87
CA ARG A 95 -3.58 -8.15 -2.17
C ARG A 95 -3.64 -9.23 -3.25
N PRO A 96 -4.23 -8.94 -4.42
CA PRO A 96 -4.24 -9.89 -5.53
C PRO A 96 -2.81 -10.18 -5.99
N LYS A 97 -2.60 -11.41 -6.50
CA LYS A 97 -1.29 -11.86 -6.99
C LYS A 97 -0.99 -11.42 -8.42
N ASP A 98 -2.03 -11.25 -9.23
CA ASP A 98 -1.91 -10.76 -10.59
C ASP A 98 -3.18 -10.01 -11.03
N PHE A 99 -3.11 -9.32 -12.15
CA PHE A 99 -4.26 -8.70 -12.81
C PHE A 99 -4.07 -8.63 -14.32
N ASN A 100 -5.17 -8.66 -15.08
CA ASN A 100 -5.12 -8.66 -16.54
C ASN A 100 -5.25 -7.25 -17.13
N SER A 101 -6.08 -6.42 -16.50
CA SER A 101 -6.31 -5.06 -16.98
C SER A 101 -6.69 -4.13 -15.83
N PHE A 102 -6.50 -2.83 -16.03
CA PHE A 102 -7.02 -1.81 -15.16
C PHE A 102 -7.66 -0.69 -15.99
N GLN A 103 -8.61 0.00 -15.38
CA GLN A 103 -9.31 1.14 -15.96
C GLN A 103 -9.08 2.37 -15.10
N LEU A 104 -8.76 3.49 -15.77
CA LEU A 104 -8.68 4.80 -15.16
C LEU A 104 -9.96 5.58 -15.42
N VAL A 105 -10.57 6.11 -14.37
CA VAL A 105 -11.81 6.90 -14.43
C VAL A 105 -11.65 8.13 -13.56
N LEU A 106 -12.39 9.20 -13.87
CA LEU A 106 -12.49 10.35 -12.96
C LEU A 106 -13.27 9.94 -11.71
N ALA A 107 -12.70 10.21 -10.52
CA ALA A 107 -13.36 9.87 -9.27
C ALA A 107 -14.50 10.86 -8.97
N SER A 108 -15.67 10.32 -8.61
CA SER A 108 -16.77 11.15 -8.11
C SER A 108 -16.48 11.67 -6.69
N PRO A 109 -17.06 12.80 -6.26
CA PRO A 109 -16.90 13.30 -4.89
C PRO A 109 -17.31 12.30 -3.81
N GLU A 110 -18.33 11.49 -4.08
CA GLU A 110 -18.80 10.42 -3.19
C GLU A 110 -17.74 9.31 -3.06
N ARG A 111 -17.12 8.93 -4.18
CA ARG A 111 -16.06 7.93 -4.19
C ARG A 111 -14.81 8.43 -3.45
N ILE A 112 -14.42 9.69 -3.63
CA ILE A 112 -13.30 10.30 -2.88
C ILE A 112 -13.57 10.26 -1.36
N ARG A 113 -14.80 10.58 -0.93
CA ARG A 113 -15.18 10.49 0.49
C ARG A 113 -15.13 9.06 1.02
N SER A 114 -15.44 8.06 0.19
CA SER A 114 -15.37 6.65 0.58
C SER A 114 -13.94 6.18 0.90
N TRP A 115 -12.93 6.77 0.25
CA TRP A 115 -11.52 6.48 0.51
C TRP A 115 -10.99 7.18 1.77
N SER A 116 -11.63 8.28 2.15
CA SER A 116 -11.18 9.13 3.24
C SER A 116 -11.42 8.47 4.60
N ARG A 117 -10.42 8.56 5.47
CA ARG A 117 -10.49 8.14 6.88
C ARG A 117 -10.80 9.30 7.84
N GLY A 118 -10.96 10.52 7.31
CA GLY A 118 -11.23 11.72 8.09
C GLY A 118 -10.95 13.01 7.33
N GLU A 119 -11.39 14.12 7.90
CA GLU A 119 -11.27 15.46 7.31
C GLU A 119 -10.14 16.26 7.96
N ILE A 120 -9.31 16.90 7.14
CA ILE A 120 -8.27 17.82 7.59
C ILE A 120 -8.86 19.22 7.63
N LYS A 121 -8.83 19.86 8.80
CA LYS A 121 -9.44 21.20 9.01
C LYS A 121 -8.42 22.31 9.09
N LYS A 122 -7.17 21.97 9.39
CA LYS A 122 -6.11 22.96 9.57
C LYS A 122 -4.88 22.60 8.74
N PRO A 123 -4.11 23.60 8.27
CA PRO A 123 -2.93 23.38 7.45
C PRO A 123 -1.67 23.01 8.27
N GLU A 124 -1.73 22.97 9.60
CA GLU A 124 -0.54 22.68 10.40
C GLU A 124 -0.09 21.23 10.26
N THR A 125 1.22 21.01 10.37
CA THR A 125 1.86 19.72 10.18
C THR A 125 2.27 19.11 11.52
N ILE A 126 3.40 19.56 12.04
CA ILE A 126 4.00 19.09 13.29
C ILE A 126 4.29 20.28 14.19
N ASN A 127 4.14 20.06 15.49
CA ASN A 127 4.50 21.06 16.47
C ASN A 127 6.03 21.20 16.55
N TYR A 128 6.56 22.41 16.35
CA TYR A 128 8.01 22.65 16.34
C TYR A 128 8.71 22.30 17.65
N ARG A 129 8.02 22.35 18.79
CA ARG A 129 8.60 22.11 20.12
C ARG A 129 8.53 20.64 20.52
N THR A 130 7.39 20.00 20.29
CA THR A 130 7.16 18.63 20.73
C THR A 130 7.44 17.59 19.65
N LEU A 131 7.62 18.01 18.40
CA LEU A 131 7.75 17.15 17.21
C LEU A 131 6.57 16.18 17.06
N LYS A 132 5.43 16.47 17.70
CA LYS A 132 4.22 15.68 17.60
C LYS A 132 3.31 16.25 16.50
N PRO A 133 2.60 15.39 15.75
CA PRO A 133 1.62 15.87 14.78
C PRO A 133 0.50 16.67 15.45
N GLU A 134 0.09 17.74 14.77
CA GLU A 134 -1.01 18.58 15.24
C GLU A 134 -2.38 17.90 15.05
N ARG A 135 -3.34 18.26 15.90
CA ARG A 135 -4.69 17.71 15.84
C ARG A 135 -5.49 18.37 14.71
N ASP A 136 -6.13 17.55 13.89
CA ASP A 136 -6.88 17.93 12.68
C ASP A 136 -6.01 18.62 11.60
N GLY A 137 -4.69 18.49 11.70
CA GLY A 137 -3.70 18.94 10.73
C GLY A 137 -3.35 17.89 9.67
N LEU A 138 -2.39 18.22 8.80
CA LEU A 138 -1.96 17.38 7.67
C LEU A 138 -1.39 16.02 8.07
N PHE A 139 -0.83 15.89 9.27
CA PHE A 139 -0.28 14.64 9.81
C PHE A 139 -1.09 14.09 10.99
N CYS A 140 -2.40 14.41 11.07
CA CYS A 140 -3.21 14.04 12.23
C CYS A 140 -3.24 12.52 12.47
N THR A 141 -2.72 12.10 13.62
CA THR A 141 -2.66 10.69 14.04
C THR A 141 -4.03 10.01 14.17
N LYS A 142 -5.11 10.79 14.34
CA LYS A 142 -6.48 10.26 14.36
C LYS A 142 -6.91 9.73 12.98
N ILE A 143 -6.48 10.40 11.91
CA ILE A 143 -6.89 10.11 10.52
C ILE A 143 -5.95 9.06 9.91
N PHE A 144 -4.65 9.29 10.04
CA PHE A 144 -3.63 8.46 9.37
C PHE A 144 -3.16 7.27 10.21
N GLY A 145 -3.38 7.30 11.53
CA GLY A 145 -2.98 6.23 12.44
C GLY A 145 -1.85 6.62 13.39
N PRO A 146 -1.35 5.66 14.18
CA PRO A 146 -0.33 5.93 15.19
C PRO A 146 1.06 6.11 14.56
N VAL A 147 1.89 6.99 15.15
CA VAL A 147 3.29 7.21 14.75
C VAL A 147 4.20 6.03 15.12
N ARG A 148 3.80 5.25 16.13
CA ARG A 148 4.56 4.11 16.65
C ARG A 148 3.65 2.90 16.74
N ASP A 149 4.22 1.72 16.48
CA ASP A 149 3.46 0.49 16.48
C ASP A 149 2.77 0.26 17.83
N TYR A 150 1.46 0.03 17.77
CA TYR A 150 0.64 -0.30 18.93
C TYR A 150 0.72 0.73 20.08
N GLU A 151 0.98 2.01 19.76
CA GLU A 151 1.04 3.11 20.72
C GLU A 151 0.15 4.28 20.28
N CYS A 152 -0.76 4.71 21.16
CA CYS A 152 -1.59 5.89 20.90
C CYS A 152 -0.80 7.20 21.12
N ALA A 153 -1.21 8.30 20.48
CA ALA A 153 -0.49 9.59 20.54
C ALA A 153 -0.32 10.18 21.96
N CYS A 154 -1.27 9.90 22.86
CA CYS A 154 -1.18 10.37 24.26
C CYS A 154 -0.37 9.44 25.18
N GLY A 155 -0.02 8.23 24.71
CA GLY A 155 0.71 7.23 25.48
C GLY A 155 -0.09 6.50 26.57
N LYS A 156 -1.42 6.70 26.70
CA LYS A 156 -2.29 5.96 27.64
C LYS A 156 -2.26 4.46 27.36
N TYR A 157 -2.43 4.10 26.09
CA TYR A 157 -2.36 2.72 25.61
C TYR A 157 -1.08 2.50 24.84
N LYS A 158 -0.35 1.46 25.25
CA LYS A 158 0.92 1.01 24.67
C LYS A 158 0.93 -0.51 24.69
N LYS A 159 1.65 -1.11 23.73
CA LYS A 159 1.84 -2.56 23.52
C LYS A 159 0.75 -3.21 22.66
N PRO A 160 1.07 -4.34 21.98
CA PRO A 160 0.13 -5.05 21.10
C PRO A 160 -1.13 -5.60 21.78
N ARG A 161 -1.17 -5.69 23.12
CA ARG A 161 -2.34 -6.18 23.87
C ARG A 161 -3.61 -5.37 23.58
N TYR A 162 -3.47 -4.08 23.25
CA TYR A 162 -4.59 -3.19 22.97
C TYR A 162 -4.87 -3.04 21.46
N LYS A 163 -4.35 -3.95 20.62
CA LYS A 163 -4.56 -3.93 19.17
C LYS A 163 -6.06 -3.85 18.83
N GLY A 164 -6.42 -2.91 17.96
CA GLY A 164 -7.80 -2.70 17.51
C GLY A 164 -8.65 -1.78 18.41
N MET A 165 -8.15 -1.36 19.58
CA MET A 165 -8.86 -0.41 20.44
C MET A 165 -8.58 1.04 20.01
N VAL A 166 -9.61 1.90 20.08
CA VAL A 166 -9.49 3.34 19.84
C VAL A 166 -9.31 4.07 21.18
N CYS A 167 -8.32 4.95 21.27
CA CYS A 167 -8.06 5.68 22.50
C CYS A 167 -9.11 6.77 22.77
N GLU A 168 -9.77 6.75 23.94
CA GLU A 168 -10.77 7.77 24.33
C GLU A 168 -10.22 9.20 24.38
N LYS A 169 -8.95 9.39 24.76
CA LYS A 169 -8.35 10.73 24.90
C LYS A 169 -7.92 11.33 23.56
N CYS A 170 -7.21 10.56 22.73
CA CYS A 170 -6.63 11.07 21.49
C CYS A 170 -7.38 10.65 20.22
N GLY A 171 -8.28 9.67 20.30
CA GLY A 171 -9.03 9.13 19.16
C GLY A 171 -8.21 8.26 18.21
N VAL A 172 -6.94 7.98 18.53
CA VAL A 172 -6.03 7.19 17.69
C VAL A 172 -6.33 5.70 17.88
N ALA A 173 -6.51 4.99 16.77
CA ALA A 173 -6.63 3.53 16.75
C ALA A 173 -5.26 2.88 16.99
N ILE A 174 -5.23 1.84 17.82
CA ILE A 174 -4.01 1.13 18.17
C ILE A 174 -3.78 0.03 17.13
N THR A 175 -2.97 0.35 16.12
CA THR A 175 -2.62 -0.53 15.01
C THR A 175 -1.11 -0.51 14.78
N HIS A 176 -0.63 -1.29 13.81
CA HIS A 176 0.72 -1.10 13.26
C HIS A 176 0.80 0.30 12.64
N SER A 177 1.97 0.94 12.76
CA SER A 177 2.26 2.17 12.02
C SER A 177 2.41 1.81 10.54
N LYS A 178 1.66 2.47 9.66
CA LYS A 178 1.73 2.24 8.22
C LYS A 178 2.91 2.98 7.62
#